data_AF-A0A966GU15-F1
#
_entry.id   AF-A0A966GU15-F1
#
_cell.length_a   1.000
_cell.length_b   1.000
_cell.length_c   1.000
_cell.angle_alpha   90.00
_cell.angle_beta   90.00
_cell.angle_gamma   90.00
#
_symmetry.space_group_name_H-M   'P 1'
#
loop_
_entity.id
_entity.type
_entity.pdbx_description
1 polymer ?
#
loop_
_entity_poly.entity_id
_entity_poly.type
_entity_poly.pdbx_seq_one_letter_code
_entity_poly.pdbx_strand_id
1 'polypeptide(L)'
;MKRLLNLTAWVAVLAPGAYLINSWNNLPDKVPMHFDFQGNPDRFGSKTELLTMVIILTLMAAAMYLFFPLIYKIAPKSRLRRIKQG
;
A
#
# COMPACT_ATOMS: atom_id res chain seq x y z
N MET A 1 -8.17 -16.54 -12.76
CA MET A 1 -8.41 -15.67 -11.58
C MET A 1 -7.13 -15.30 -10.81
N LYS A 2 -6.33 -16.24 -10.27
CA LYS A 2 -5.14 -15.89 -9.45
C LYS A 2 -4.11 -14.96 -10.12
N ARG A 3 -3.82 -15.16 -11.42
CA ARG A 3 -2.92 -14.27 -12.17
C ARG A 3 -3.44 -12.83 -12.27
N LEU A 4 -4.74 -12.68 -12.50
CA LEU A 4 -5.40 -11.37 -12.58
C LEU A 4 -5.34 -10.65 -11.23
N LEU A 5 -5.69 -11.34 -10.14
CA LEU A 5 -5.60 -10.82 -8.78
C LEU A 5 -4.18 -10.35 -8.40
N ASN A 6 -3.16 -11.12 -8.79
CA ASN A 6 -1.77 -10.76 -8.52
C ASN A 6 -1.36 -9.50 -9.29
N LEU A 7 -1.74 -9.40 -10.57
CA LEU A 7 -1.47 -8.21 -11.38
C LEU A 7 -2.18 -6.99 -10.80
N THR A 8 -3.46 -7.11 -10.43
CA THR A 8 -4.21 -6.01 -9.81
C THR A 8 -3.60 -5.55 -8.49
N ALA A 9 -3.08 -6.47 -7.68
CA ALA A 9 -2.41 -6.12 -6.42
C ALA A 9 -1.15 -5.29 -6.68
N TRP A 10 -0.29 -5.71 -7.62
CA TRP A 10 0.91 -4.95 -7.96
C TRP A 10 0.60 -3.60 -8.61
N VAL A 11 -0.44 -3.51 -9.44
CA VAL A 11 -0.92 -2.23 -9.97
C VAL A 11 -1.37 -1.32 -8.83
N ALA A 12 -2.14 -1.81 -7.88
CA ALA A 12 -2.58 -1.01 -6.72
C ALA A 12 -1.40 -0.52 -5.85
N VAL A 13 -0.37 -1.35 -5.67
CA VAL A 13 0.84 -1.00 -4.91
C VAL A 13 1.67 0.06 -5.63
N LEU A 14 1.81 -0.02 -6.96
CA LEU A 14 2.72 0.84 -7.72
C LEU A 14 2.07 2.10 -8.29
N ALA A 15 0.74 2.11 -8.47
CA ALA A 15 0.02 3.23 -9.07
C ALA A 15 0.25 4.58 -8.37
N PRO A 16 0.26 4.69 -7.02
CA PRO A 16 0.53 5.96 -6.35
C PRO A 16 1.93 6.51 -6.65
N GLY A 17 2.94 5.63 -6.67
CA GLY A 17 4.31 6.01 -7.02
C GLY A 17 4.44 6.46 -8.47
N ALA A 18 3.82 5.73 -9.41
CA ALA A 18 3.79 6.10 -10.81
C ALA A 18 3.11 7.47 -11.03
N TYR A 19 1.99 7.72 -10.36
CA TYR A 19 1.28 8.98 -10.42
C TYR A 19 2.09 10.15 -9.83
N LEU A 20 2.77 9.91 -8.71
CA LEU A 20 3.64 10.91 -8.08
C LEU A 20 4.82 11.27 -8.99
N ILE A 21 5.47 10.28 -9.62
CA ILE A 21 6.57 10.50 -10.57
C ILE A 21 6.09 11.34 -11.76
N ASN A 22 4.94 10.97 -12.36
CA ASN A 22 4.37 11.70 -13.49
C ASN A 22 4.03 13.17 -13.13
N SER A 23 3.57 13.40 -11.91
CA SER A 23 3.11 14.72 -11.46
C SER A 23 4.20 15.53 -10.76
N TRP A 24 5.40 14.97 -10.56
CA TRP A 24 6.43 15.50 -9.69
C TRP A 24 6.75 16.96 -10.00
N ASN A 25 7.04 17.29 -11.26
CA ASN A 25 7.46 18.63 -11.64
C ASN A 25 6.35 19.68 -11.55
N ASN A 26 5.08 19.24 -11.49
CA ASN A 26 3.91 20.13 -11.38
C ASN A 26 3.47 20.35 -9.93
N LEU A 27 4.06 19.63 -8.97
CA LEU A 27 3.70 19.77 -7.56
C LEU A 27 4.30 21.05 -6.97
N PRO A 28 3.51 21.84 -6.24
CA PRO A 28 4.03 22.95 -5.44
C PRO A 28 4.92 22.43 -4.29
N ASP A 29 5.71 23.32 -3.70
CA ASP A 29 6.60 22.98 -2.57
C ASP A 29 5.85 22.45 -1.35
N LYS A 30 4.61 22.93 -1.15
CA LYS A 30 3.69 22.48 -0.11
C LYS A 30 2.44 21.85 -0.71
N VAL A 31 2.10 20.66 -0.26
CA VAL A 31 0.97 19.85 -0.76
C VAL A 31 0.04 19.49 0.40
N PRO A 32 -1.28 19.40 0.17
CA PRO A 32 -2.22 18.84 1.14
C PRO A 32 -1.81 17.42 1.55
N MET A 33 -1.69 17.18 2.85
CA MET A 33 -1.28 15.88 3.42
C MET A 33 -2.33 15.28 4.34
N HIS A 34 -3.27 16.09 4.84
CA HIS A 34 -4.40 15.65 5.63
C HIS A 34 -5.64 16.45 5.24
N PHE A 35 -6.81 15.83 5.38
CA PHE A 35 -8.10 16.39 5.02
C PHE A 35 -9.07 16.18 6.18
N ASP A 36 -9.86 17.20 6.46
CA ASP A 36 -10.95 17.12 7.45
C ASP A 36 -12.11 16.25 6.92
N PHE A 37 -13.14 16.07 7.74
CA PHE A 37 -14.33 15.30 7.36
C PHE A 37 -15.17 15.95 6.24
N GLN A 38 -14.94 17.23 5.95
CA GLN A 38 -15.58 17.97 4.86
C GLN A 38 -14.76 17.88 3.56
N GLY A 39 -13.57 17.29 3.60
CA GLY A 39 -12.66 17.18 2.47
C GLY A 39 -11.80 18.42 2.23
N ASN A 40 -11.73 19.35 3.18
CA ASN A 40 -10.82 20.49 3.09
C ASN A 40 -9.43 20.09 3.60
N PRO A 41 -8.35 20.55 2.94
CA PRO A 41 -7.00 20.43 3.48
C PRO A 41 -6.87 21.15 4.83
N ASP A 42 -6.59 20.42 5.90
CA ASP A 42 -6.32 20.97 7.23
C ASP A 42 -4.83 20.91 7.61
N ARG A 43 -4.03 20.13 6.87
CA ARG A 43 -2.56 20.08 6.98
C ARG A 43 -1.87 20.05 5.63
N PHE A 44 -0.86 20.88 5.48
CA PHE A 44 0.07 20.86 4.36
C PHE A 44 1.44 20.35 4.81
N GLY A 45 2.09 19.57 3.95
CA GLY A 45 3.46 19.08 4.14
C GLY A 45 4.33 19.39 2.93
N SER A 46 5.63 19.12 3.04
CA SER A 46 6.54 19.34 1.91
C SER A 46 6.37 18.27 0.83
N LYS A 47 6.75 18.61 -0.41
CA LYS A 47 6.82 17.65 -1.51
C LYS A 47 7.74 16.45 -1.22
N THR A 48 8.80 16.65 -0.43
CA THR A 48 9.69 15.57 0.04
C THR A 48 9.04 14.69 1.10
N GLU A 49 8.24 15.27 2.01
CA GLU A 49 7.45 14.51 2.98
C GLU A 49 6.44 13.59 2.27
N LEU A 50 5.75 14.09 1.24
CA LEU A 50 4.88 13.28 0.39
C LEU A 50 5.61 12.11 -0.25
N LEU A 51 6.82 12.34 -0.80
CA LEU A 51 7.64 11.29 -1.38
C LEU A 51 8.00 10.21 -0.34
N THR A 52 8.45 10.62 0.85
CA THR A 52 8.75 9.69 1.95
C THR A 52 7.53 8.87 2.34
N MET A 53 6.35 9.49 2.45
CA MET A 53 5.11 8.79 2.77
C MET A 53 4.75 7.76 1.71
N VAL A 54 4.82 8.12 0.42
CA VAL A 54 4.54 7.18 -0.68
C VAL A 54 5.51 6.00 -0.66
N ILE A 55 6.80 6.23 -0.43
CA ILE A 55 7.80 5.15 -0.33
C ILE A 55 7.45 4.21 0.84
N ILE A 56 7.20 4.75 2.04
CA ILE A 56 6.90 3.95 3.23
C ILE A 56 5.64 3.10 3.00
N LEU A 57 4.56 3.71 2.50
CA LEU A 57 3.29 3.02 2.25
C LEU A 57 3.43 1.95 1.17
N THR A 58 4.18 2.22 0.10
CA THR A 58 4.45 1.26 -0.98
C THR A 58 5.23 0.05 -0.45
N LEU A 59 6.29 0.30 0.32
CA LEU A 59 7.10 -0.75 0.92
C LEU A 59 6.28 -1.59 1.92
N MET A 60 5.46 -0.93 2.74
CA MET A 60 4.57 -1.62 3.69
C MET A 60 3.54 -2.49 2.96
N ALA A 61 2.92 -1.98 1.90
CA ALA A 61 1.95 -2.74 1.11
C ALA A 61 2.59 -3.92 0.39
N ALA A 62 3.76 -3.73 -0.23
CA ALA A 62 4.53 -4.79 -0.86
C ALA A 62 4.97 -5.85 0.15
N ALA A 63 5.45 -5.43 1.33
CA ALA A 63 5.81 -6.30 2.43
C ALA A 63 4.62 -7.16 2.84
N MET A 64 3.45 -6.56 3.12
CA MET A 64 2.24 -7.32 3.45
C MET A 64 1.89 -8.33 2.36
N TYR A 65 1.86 -7.92 1.08
CA TYR A 65 1.53 -8.82 -0.01
C TYR A 65 2.47 -10.04 -0.09
N LEU A 66 3.75 -9.89 0.24
CA LEU A 66 4.75 -10.97 0.26
C LEU A 66 4.74 -11.80 1.57
N PHE A 67 4.52 -11.16 2.72
CA PHE A 67 4.59 -11.80 4.04
C PHE A 67 3.36 -12.65 4.39
N PHE A 68 2.15 -12.24 4.00
CA PHE A 68 0.93 -13.00 4.32
C PHE A 68 0.94 -14.44 3.76
N PRO A 69 1.35 -14.68 2.50
CA PRO A 69 1.54 -16.04 2.00
C PRO A 69 2.62 -16.84 2.75
N LEU A 70 3.67 -16.16 3.24
CA LEU A 70 4.74 -16.80 4.00
C LEU A 70 4.23 -17.29 5.37
N ILE A 71 3.43 -16.48 6.07
CA ILE A 71 2.79 -16.86 7.34
C ILE A 71 1.92 -18.11 7.14
N TYR A 72 1.11 -18.15 6.08
CA TYR A 72 0.27 -19.32 5.78
C TYR A 72 1.10 -20.58 5.51
N LYS A 73 2.28 -20.46 4.89
CA LYS A 73 3.19 -21.59 4.64
C LYS A 73 3.89 -22.10 5.90
N ILE A 74 4.25 -21.21 6.81
CA ILE A 74 4.95 -21.53 8.07
C ILE A 74 3.97 -22.05 9.14
N ALA A 75 2.68 -21.70 9.06
CA ALA A 75 1.67 -22.13 10.01
C ALA A 75 1.59 -23.67 10.16
N PRO A 76 1.61 -24.22 11.38
CA PRO A 76 1.64 -25.67 11.59
C PRO A 76 0.38 -26.35 11.05
N LYS A 77 0.58 -27.28 10.10
CA LYS A 77 -0.50 -28.03 9.42
C LYS A 77 -1.41 -28.81 10.38
N SER A 78 -0.93 -29.13 11.58
CA SER A 78 -1.71 -29.80 12.63
C SER A 78 -2.93 -28.99 13.07
N ARG A 79 -2.85 -27.65 13.06
CA ARG A 79 -3.98 -26.77 13.41
C ARG A 79 -5.07 -26.74 12.34
N LEU A 80 -4.69 -26.88 11.06
CA LEU A 80 -5.61 -26.86 9.92
C LEU A 80 -6.44 -28.15 9.80
N ARG A 81 -5.93 -29.29 10.28
CA ARG A 81 -6.68 -30.56 10.31
C ARG A 81 -7.84 -30.53 11.31
N ARG A 82 -7.65 -29.91 12.48
CA ARG A 82 -8.71 -29.76 13.50
C ARG A 82 -9.93 -28.96 13.02
N ILE A 83 -9.74 -27.97 12.15
CA ILE A 83 -10.82 -27.14 11.59
C ILE A 83 -11.64 -27.89 10.51
N LYS A 84 -11.07 -28.93 9.90
CA LYS A 84 -11.75 -29.73 8.86
C LYS A 84 -12.50 -30.96 9.39
N GLN A 85 -12.32 -31.29 10.67
CA GLN A 85 -12.82 -32.53 11.28
C GLN A 85 -13.92 -32.30 12.34
N GLY A 86 -14.27 -31.05 12.64
CA GLY A 86 -15.44 -30.67 13.42
C GLY A 86 -16.37 -29.85 12.56
#